data_AF-A0A928IWU7-F1
#
_entry.id   AF-A0A928IWU7-F1
#
_cell.length_a   1.000
_cell.length_b   1.000
_cell.length_c   1.000
_cell.angle_alpha   90.00
_cell.angle_beta   90.00
_cell.angle_gamma   90.00
#
_symmetry.space_group_name_H-M   'P 1'
#
loop_
_entity.id
_entity.type
_entity.pdbx_description
1 polymer ?
#
loop_
_entity_poly.entity_id
_entity_poly.type
_entity_poly.pdbx_seq_one_letter_code
_entity_poly.pdbx_strand_id
1 'polypeptide(L)'
;MYKVIIELKKDISEDVLKKLTETINSAFDNRLGTIANSHISSPYRFVFVGGEEEFTCLQIGLLALGEEKTFMSNVAVWEWADDDEPEEAENLIEIYSKPVR
;
A
#
# COMPACT_ATOMS: atom_id res chain seq x y z
N MET A 1 -1.72 2.99 16.00
CA MET A 1 -1.53 3.84 14.76
C MET A 1 -1.55 2.91 13.57
N TYR A 2 -2.27 3.25 12.51
CA TYR A 2 -2.43 2.38 11.36
C TYR A 2 -1.33 2.59 10.32
N LYS A 3 -0.93 1.49 9.68
CA LYS A 3 0.11 1.47 8.66
C LYS A 3 -0.30 0.63 7.47
N VAL A 4 0.01 1.15 6.29
CA VAL A 4 0.05 0.35 5.06
C VAL A 4 1.49 0.21 4.62
N ILE A 5 1.98 -1.03 4.59
CA ILE A 5 3.35 -1.37 4.19
C ILE A 5 3.28 -2.04 2.83
N ILE A 6 4.05 -1.53 1.88
CA ILE A 6 4.15 -2.07 0.53
C ILE A 6 5.62 -2.29 0.20
N GLU A 7 5.96 -3.48 -0.27
CA GLU A 7 7.22 -3.75 -0.94
C GLU A 7 6.97 -4.26 -2.36
N LEU A 8 7.67 -3.67 -3.32
CA LEU A 8 7.69 -4.13 -4.70
C LEU A 8 8.77 -5.19 -4.90
N LYS A 9 8.54 -6.08 -5.88
CA LYS A 9 9.56 -7.01 -6.35
C LYS A 9 10.79 -6.23 -6.85
N LYS A 10 11.99 -6.77 -6.62
CA LYS A 10 13.26 -6.09 -6.93
C LYS A 10 13.73 -6.25 -8.38
N ASP A 11 13.08 -7.12 -9.14
CA ASP A 11 13.39 -7.45 -10.54
C ASP A 11 12.53 -6.68 -11.55
N ILE A 12 11.79 -5.66 -11.10
CA ILE A 12 11.01 -4.78 -11.97
C ILE A 12 11.90 -3.82 -12.77
N SER A 13 11.48 -3.50 -13.99
CA SER A 13 12.18 -2.49 -14.80
C SER A 13 11.99 -1.08 -14.23
N GLU A 14 12.93 -0.19 -14.53
CA GLU A 14 12.89 1.21 -14.05
C GLU A 14 11.62 1.95 -14.47
N ASP A 15 11.14 1.75 -15.70
CA ASP A 15 9.90 2.36 -16.21
C ASP A 15 8.68 1.89 -15.42
N VAL A 16 8.61 0.58 -15.11
CA VAL A 16 7.52 0.00 -14.32
C VAL A 16 7.61 0.49 -12.88
N LEU A 17 8.81 0.54 -12.30
CA LEU A 17 9.05 1.06 -10.96
C LEU A 17 8.58 2.52 -10.84
N LYS A 18 8.92 3.37 -11.81
CA LYS A 18 8.48 4.76 -11.83
C LYS A 18 6.95 4.87 -11.87
N LYS A 19 6.31 4.13 -12.78
CA LYS A 19 4.84 4.12 -12.89
C LYS A 19 4.19 3.62 -11.60
N LEU A 20 4.69 2.54 -11.01
CA LEU A 20 4.18 2.02 -9.74
C LEU A 20 4.34 3.01 -8.60
N THR A 21 5.46 3.72 -8.55
CA THR A 21 5.71 4.77 -7.55
C THR A 21 4.65 5.87 -7.64
N GLU A 22 4.34 6.32 -8.86
CA GLU A 22 3.29 7.32 -9.11
C GLU A 22 1.91 6.76 -8.71
N THR A 23 1.56 5.55 -9.17
CA THR A 23 0.30 4.87 -8.84
C THR A 23 0.10 4.71 -7.33
N ILE A 24 1.13 4.26 -6.61
CA ILE A 24 1.07 4.03 -5.16
C ILE A 24 0.85 5.36 -4.44
N ASN A 25 1.65 6.38 -4.71
CA ASN A 25 1.48 7.68 -4.04
C ASN A 25 0.13 8.32 -4.36
N SER A 26 -0.35 8.24 -5.60
CA SER A 26 -1.67 8.76 -5.98
C SER A 26 -2.83 8.03 -5.30
N ALA A 27 -2.68 6.76 -4.91
CA ALA A 27 -3.74 6.07 -4.17
C ALA A 27 -3.95 6.66 -2.75
N PHE A 28 -2.87 7.14 -2.12
CA PHE A 28 -2.89 7.77 -0.80
C PHE A 28 -3.02 9.31 -0.85
N ASP A 29 -3.15 9.87 -2.05
CA ASP A 29 -3.59 11.25 -2.30
C ASP A 29 -5.02 11.23 -2.84
N ASN A 30 -5.99 11.12 -1.94
CA ASN A 30 -7.38 10.86 -2.30
C ASN A 30 -8.34 11.90 -1.71
N ARG A 31 -9.64 11.66 -1.87
CA ARG A 31 -10.69 12.64 -1.52
C ARG A 31 -10.73 13.01 -0.03
N LEU A 32 -10.14 12.20 0.84
CA LEU A 32 -10.09 12.45 2.28
C LEU A 32 -8.82 13.20 2.71
N GLY A 33 -7.83 13.32 1.82
CA GLY A 33 -6.57 13.98 2.09
C GLY A 33 -5.39 13.23 1.49
N THR A 34 -4.20 13.65 1.91
CA THR A 34 -2.94 13.12 1.40
C THR A 34 -2.14 12.52 2.55
N ILE A 35 -1.74 11.27 2.42
CA ILE A 35 -0.78 10.62 3.34
C ILE A 35 0.51 10.38 2.56
N ALA A 36 1.58 11.04 3.01
CA ALA A 36 2.87 10.90 2.35
C ALA A 36 3.55 9.57 2.73
N ASN A 37 4.25 8.97 1.78
CA ASN A 37 5.15 7.86 2.07
C ASN A 37 6.26 8.32 3.03
N SER A 38 6.35 7.67 4.19
CA SER A 38 7.36 7.95 5.23
C SER A 38 8.70 7.24 4.99
N HIS A 39 8.76 6.28 4.07
CA HIS A 39 9.95 5.49 3.80
C HIS A 39 10.68 5.95 2.52
N ILE A 40 11.75 6.74 2.69
CA ILE A 40 12.46 7.41 1.59
C ILE A 40 13.74 6.66 1.17
N SER A 41 14.25 5.75 1.99
CA SER A 41 15.57 5.12 1.79
C SER A 41 15.61 4.02 0.72
N SER A 42 14.45 3.53 0.27
CA SER A 42 14.35 2.49 -0.76
C SER A 42 13.23 2.85 -1.74
N PRO A 43 13.49 2.82 -3.07
CA PRO A 43 12.45 3.07 -4.07
C PRO A 43 11.45 1.91 -4.18
N TYR A 44 11.75 0.75 -3.60
CA TYR A 44 10.89 -0.43 -3.64
C TYR A 44 9.99 -0.56 -2.40
N ARG A 45 10.12 0.32 -1.40
CA ARG A 45 9.39 0.21 -0.14
C ARG A 45 8.65 1.49 0.18
N PHE A 46 7.36 1.35 0.50
CA PHE A 46 6.46 2.43 0.85
C PHE A 46 5.80 2.13 2.19
N VAL A 47 5.69 3.16 3.04
CA VAL A 47 5.05 3.07 4.35
C VAL A 47 4.19 4.30 4.55
N PHE A 48 2.87 4.10 4.57
CA PHE A 48 1.88 5.14 4.84
C PHE A 48 1.38 4.95 6.27
N VAL A 49 1.45 6.00 7.09
CA VAL A 49 1.10 5.96 8.51
C VAL A 49 0.01 6.99 8.78
N GLY A 50 -1.01 6.59 9.54
CA GLY A 50 -2.15 7.43 9.86
C GLY A 50 -2.74 7.11 11.23
N GLY A 51 -3.36 8.11 11.86
CA GLY A 51 -4.16 7.92 13.06
C GLY A 51 -5.62 7.61 12.72
N GLU A 52 -6.49 7.78 13.71
CA GLU A 52 -7.94 7.60 13.56
C GLU A 52 -8.55 8.51 12.47
N GLU A 53 -8.06 9.75 12.35
CA GLU A 53 -8.55 10.71 11.35
C GLU A 53 -8.17 10.30 9.91
N GLU A 54 -7.02 9.64 9.75
CA GLU A 54 -6.52 9.18 8.45
C GLU A 54 -6.89 7.73 8.12
N PHE A 55 -7.49 6.98 9.05
CA PHE A 55 -7.82 5.55 8.90
C PHE A 55 -8.57 5.28 7.58
N THR A 56 -9.63 6.05 7.34
CA THR A 56 -10.46 5.88 6.14
C THR A 56 -9.68 6.26 4.87
N CYS A 57 -8.77 7.24 4.96
CA CYS A 57 -7.91 7.62 3.83
C CYS A 57 -6.96 6.48 3.45
N LEU A 58 -6.35 5.80 4.44
CA LEU A 58 -5.52 4.60 4.21
C LEU A 58 -6.34 3.46 3.58
N GLN A 59 -7.56 3.21 4.07
CA GLN A 59 -8.44 2.18 3.53
C GLN A 59 -8.85 2.46 2.08
N ILE A 60 -9.15 3.70 1.71
CA ILE A 60 -9.45 4.04 0.32
C ILE A 60 -8.22 3.81 -0.56
N GLY A 61 -7.03 4.19 -0.09
CA GLY A 61 -5.79 3.99 -0.84
C GLY A 61 -5.49 2.52 -1.12
N LEU A 62 -5.59 1.65 -0.10
CA LEU A 62 -5.37 0.22 -0.32
C LEU A 62 -6.44 -0.39 -1.24
N LEU A 63 -7.71 0.02 -1.11
CA LEU A 63 -8.77 -0.49 -1.97
C LEU A 63 -8.53 -0.13 -3.44
N ALA A 64 -8.09 1.09 -3.72
CA ALA A 64 -7.74 1.53 -5.06
C ALA A 64 -6.58 0.72 -5.66
N LEU A 65 -5.57 0.36 -4.85
CA LEU A 65 -4.44 -0.45 -5.30
C LEU A 65 -4.83 -1.89 -5.61
N GLY A 66 -5.80 -2.46 -4.89
CA GLY A 66 -6.28 -3.82 -5.12
C GLY A 66 -6.89 -4.04 -6.51
N GLU A 67 -7.43 -2.98 -7.12
CA GLU A 67 -7.97 -3.00 -8.47
C GLU A 67 -6.89 -2.77 -9.56
N GLU A 68 -5.69 -2.32 -9.17
CA GLU A 68 -4.60 -2.02 -10.10
C GLU A 68 -3.79 -3.27 -10.46
N LYS A 69 -4.09 -3.86 -11.63
CA LYS A 69 -3.44 -5.08 -12.12
C LYS A 69 -1.91 -5.01 -12.17
N THR A 70 -1.36 -3.85 -12.55
CA THR A 70 0.09 -3.65 -12.63
C THR A 70 0.70 -3.71 -11.22
N PHE A 71 0.04 -3.10 -10.24
CA PHE A 71 0.45 -3.18 -8.84
C PHE A 71 0.39 -4.61 -8.33
N MET A 72 -0.76 -5.28 -8.49
CA MET A 72 -0.96 -6.66 -8.03
C MET A 72 0.05 -7.66 -8.62
N SER A 73 0.53 -7.43 -9.84
CA SER A 73 1.53 -8.29 -10.48
C SER A 73 2.96 -8.06 -9.96
N ASN A 74 3.23 -6.92 -9.34
CA ASN A 74 4.58 -6.47 -8.97
C ASN A 74 4.79 -6.26 -7.46
N VAL A 75 3.74 -6.36 -6.65
CA VAL A 75 3.84 -6.33 -5.19
C VAL A 75 4.38 -7.65 -4.65
N ALA A 76 5.26 -7.56 -3.66
CA ALA A 76 5.88 -8.67 -2.95
C ALA A 76 5.42 -8.76 -1.49
N VAL A 77 5.24 -7.60 -0.84
CA VAL A 77 4.65 -7.46 0.50
C VAL A 77 3.57 -6.41 0.42
N TRP A 78 2.40 -6.71 0.97
CA TRP A 78 1.33 -5.73 1.15
C TRP A 78 0.60 -6.03 2.44
N GLU A 79 0.79 -5.17 3.43
CA GLU A 79 0.31 -5.40 4.78
C GLU A 79 -0.47 -4.18 5.28
N TRP A 80 -1.58 -4.47 5.96
CA TRP A 80 -2.23 -3.54 6.88
C TRP A 80 -1.77 -3.89 8.30
N ALA A 81 -1.28 -2.92 9.06
CA ALA A 81 -0.86 -3.14 10.44
C ALA A 81 -1.40 -2.05 11.36
N ASP A 82 -1.66 -2.42 12.61
CA ASP A 82 -1.86 -1.48 13.71
C ASP A 82 -0.67 -1.57 14.67
N ASP A 83 -0.08 -0.44 15.02
CA ASP A 83 1.01 -0.37 16.00
C ASP A 83 0.59 -0.83 17.40
N ASP A 84 -0.70 -0.72 17.72
CA ASP A 84 -1.24 -1.15 19.01
C ASP A 84 -1.41 -2.68 19.08
N GLU A 85 -1.60 -3.35 17.93
CA GLU A 85 -1.80 -4.80 17.76
C GLU A 85 -0.97 -5.34 16.56
N PRO A 86 0.38 -5.27 16.60
CA PRO A 86 1.23 -5.58 15.45
C PRO A 86 1.18 -7.05 15.02
N GLU A 87 0.80 -7.96 15.92
CA GLU A 87 0.56 -9.37 15.64
C GLU A 87 -0.69 -9.62 14.78
N GLU A 88 -1.59 -8.63 14.69
CA GLU A 88 -2.81 -8.69 13.87
C GLU A 88 -2.61 -8.11 12.46
N ALA A 89 -1.37 -7.92 12.03
CA ALA A 89 -1.08 -7.44 10.68
C ALA A 89 -1.70 -8.36 9.62
N GLU A 90 -2.50 -7.78 8.73
CA GLU A 90 -3.20 -8.49 7.68
C GLU A 90 -2.40 -8.50 6.38
N ASN A 91 -2.23 -9.68 5.79
CA ASN A 91 -1.65 -9.83 4.45
C ASN A 91 -2.70 -9.55 3.37
N LEU A 92 -2.62 -8.36 2.77
CA LEU A 92 -3.57 -7.90 1.76
C LEU A 92 -3.43 -8.69 0.44
N ILE A 93 -2.24 -9.19 0.09
CA ILE A 93 -2.08 -10.08 -1.09
C ILE A 93 -2.93 -11.34 -0.94
N GLU A 94 -2.91 -11.96 0.25
CA GLU A 94 -3.72 -13.15 0.53
C GLU A 94 -5.22 -12.84 0.50
N ILE A 95 -5.63 -11.68 1.04
CA ILE A 95 -7.03 -11.24 1.02
C ILE A 95 -7.53 -11.09 -0.41
N TYR A 96 -6.81 -10.35 -1.26
CA TYR A 96 -7.17 -10.11 -2.66
C TYR A 96 -7.06 -11.35 -3.55
N SER A 97 -6.37 -12.39 -3.10
CA SER A 97 -6.28 -13.67 -3.81
C SER A 97 -7.48 -14.58 -3.55
N LYS A 98 -8.33 -14.28 -2.56
CA LYS A 98 -9.51 -15.08 -2.25
C LYS A 98 -10.65 -14.77 -3.24
N PRO A 99 -11.42 -15.78 -3.68
CA PRO A 99 -12.57 -15.54 -4.53
C PRO A 99 -13.65 -14.78 -3.75
N VAL A 100 -14.29 -13.80 -4.41
CA VAL A 100 -15.49 -13.15 -3.90
C VAL A 100 -16.60 -14.19 -3.80
N ARG A 101 -17.23 -14.29 -2.63
CA ARG A 101 -18.35 -15.20 -2.37
C ARG A 101 -19.69 -14.56 -2.70
#